data_AF-A0A7X3TAT2-F1
#
_entry.id   AF-A0A7X3TAT2-F1
#
_cell.length_a   1.000
_cell.length_b   1.000
_cell.length_c   1.000
_cell.angle_alpha   90.00
_cell.angle_beta   90.00
_cell.angle_gamma   90.00
#
_symmetry.space_group_name_H-M   'P 1'
#
loop_
_entity.id
_entity.type
_entity.pdbx_description
1 polymer ?
#
loop_
_entity_poly.entity_id
_entity_poly.type
_entity_poly.pdbx_seq_one_letter_code
_entity_poly.pdbx_strand_id
1 'polypeptide(L)'
;MKVNPQQLIDDGYVVRRQVVPPDRLEELRTSFETLVEKQKVIWARERKPDEVVDAATANTVEFCLYENTLGVSQQLMRAPDAAITLMALMCNPVQDHGPASWHRDIEPTGQAPLKGMQMDYVKNGPGYVQWNISLYDDSVFWLVPGSYCRPNTPAEHQHLLTRPQEPMSGGIPIELSAGDGVVYSHMGLHWGSNYSTKLRRTVHLGYRAFGSDSYPSVVQASPTCTGRFNNFAVKRTGVTIDTKSKCNHQN
;
A
#
# COMPACT_ATOMS: atom_id res chain seq x y z
N MET A 1 0.30 13.10 -14.89
CA MET A 1 0.71 12.03 -15.86
C MET A 1 -0.51 11.38 -16.55
N LYS A 2 -0.37 10.79 -17.75
CA LYS A 2 -1.42 9.99 -18.44
C LYS A 2 -1.23 8.47 -18.33
N VAL A 3 -2.34 7.73 -18.26
CA VAL A 3 -2.40 6.26 -18.10
C VAL A 3 -3.55 5.64 -18.90
N ASN A 4 -3.48 4.32 -19.15
CA ASN A 4 -4.61 3.53 -19.64
C ASN A 4 -5.30 2.80 -18.46
N PRO A 5 -6.56 3.12 -18.12
CA PRO A 5 -7.29 2.44 -17.04
C PRO A 5 -7.52 0.95 -17.31
N GLN A 6 -7.59 0.54 -18.58
CA GLN A 6 -7.79 -0.87 -18.94
C GLN A 6 -6.60 -1.74 -18.52
N GLN A 7 -5.37 -1.21 -18.54
CA GLN A 7 -4.20 -1.97 -18.12
C GLN A 7 -4.32 -2.44 -16.65
N LEU A 8 -4.86 -1.61 -15.76
CA LEU A 8 -5.07 -2.01 -14.36
C LEU A 8 -6.17 -3.10 -14.23
N ILE A 9 -7.16 -3.10 -15.13
CA ILE A 9 -8.24 -4.09 -15.18
C ILE A 9 -7.73 -5.43 -15.75
N ASP A 10 -6.75 -5.41 -16.66
CA ASP A 10 -6.20 -6.59 -17.31
C ASP A 10 -5.07 -7.23 -16.47
N ASP A 11 -4.08 -6.44 -16.04
CA ASP A 11 -2.89 -6.89 -15.31
C ASP A 11 -3.12 -7.01 -13.79
N GLY A 12 -3.98 -6.15 -13.22
CA GLY A 12 -4.18 -5.97 -11.77
C GLY A 12 -3.21 -5.01 -11.09
N TYR A 13 -2.19 -4.56 -11.84
CA TYR A 13 -1.20 -3.59 -11.42
C TYR A 13 -0.68 -2.80 -12.63
N VAL A 14 -0.11 -1.63 -12.40
CA VAL A 14 0.59 -0.83 -13.42
C VAL A 14 1.87 -0.26 -12.82
N VAL A 15 3.01 -0.53 -13.44
CA VAL A 15 4.28 0.14 -13.10
C VAL A 15 4.36 1.46 -13.86
N ARG A 16 4.63 2.55 -13.14
CA ARG A 16 4.82 3.90 -13.66
C ARG A 16 6.24 4.35 -13.37
N ARG A 17 6.97 4.71 -14.43
CA ARG A 17 8.31 5.30 -14.29
C ARG A 17 8.20 6.79 -13.95
N GLN A 18 9.11 7.30 -13.12
CA GLN A 18 9.20 8.72 -12.73
C GLN A 18 7.85 9.31 -12.24
N VAL A 19 7.23 8.64 -11.27
CA VAL A 19 6.06 9.17 -10.53
C VAL A 19 6.50 10.40 -9.74
N VAL A 20 7.66 10.30 -9.09
CA VAL A 20 8.47 11.45 -8.64
C VAL A 20 9.34 11.89 -9.83
N PRO A 21 9.24 13.15 -10.29
CA PRO A 21 10.17 13.70 -11.28
C PRO A 21 11.62 13.71 -10.75
N PRO A 22 12.64 13.41 -11.58
CA PRO A 22 14.03 13.30 -11.11
C PRO A 22 14.58 14.58 -10.43
N ASP A 23 14.15 15.75 -10.89
CA ASP A 23 14.48 17.07 -10.34
C ASP A 23 13.86 17.34 -8.95
N ARG A 24 12.79 16.63 -8.61
CA ARG A 24 12.10 16.72 -7.31
C ARG A 24 12.51 15.62 -6.33
N LEU A 25 13.29 14.63 -6.77
CA LEU A 25 13.56 13.42 -5.99
C LEU A 25 14.37 13.66 -4.70
N GLU A 26 15.44 14.47 -4.76
CA GLU A 26 16.28 14.75 -3.58
C GLU A 26 15.60 15.68 -2.57
N GLU A 27 14.81 16.65 -3.05
CA GLU A 27 13.93 17.48 -2.22
C GLU A 27 12.93 16.61 -1.46
N LEU A 28 12.24 15.71 -2.17
CA LEU A 28 11.22 14.84 -1.59
C LEU A 28 11.84 13.84 -0.60
N ARG A 29 13.00 13.23 -0.92
CA ARG A 29 13.79 12.42 0.02
C ARG A 29 14.11 13.18 1.30
N THR A 30 14.61 14.41 1.19
CA THR A 30 14.99 15.25 2.33
C THR A 30 13.80 15.49 3.28
N SER A 31 12.62 15.78 2.74
CA SER A 31 11.40 15.92 3.53
C SER A 31 10.95 14.61 4.16
N PHE A 32 11.00 13.48 3.43
CA PHE A 32 10.62 12.18 3.99
C PHE A 32 11.58 11.71 5.10
N GLU A 33 12.89 11.90 5.00
CA GLU A 33 13.81 11.63 6.12
C GLU A 33 13.56 12.58 7.29
N THR A 34 13.24 13.85 7.03
CA THR A 34 12.85 14.80 8.09
C THR A 34 11.61 14.33 8.85
N LEU A 35 10.61 13.76 8.16
CA LEU A 35 9.47 13.11 8.80
C LEU A 35 9.86 11.85 9.59
N VAL A 36 10.84 11.06 9.12
CA VAL A 36 11.35 9.89 9.86
C VAL A 36 12.02 10.30 11.17
N GLU A 37 12.86 11.34 11.19
CA GLU A 37 13.52 11.81 12.41
C GLU A 37 12.52 12.42 13.40
N LYS A 38 11.57 13.26 12.95
CA LYS A 38 10.47 13.74 13.79
C LYS A 38 9.65 12.57 14.36
N GLN A 39 9.32 11.58 13.53
CA GLN A 39 8.53 10.44 13.95
C GLN A 39 9.27 9.55 14.95
N LYS A 40 10.61 9.41 14.86
CA LYS A 40 11.43 8.75 15.88
C LYS A 40 11.34 9.47 17.23
N VAL A 41 11.38 10.80 17.25
CA VAL A 41 11.22 11.60 18.48
C VAL A 41 9.81 11.42 19.08
N ILE A 42 8.77 11.38 18.24
CA ILE A 42 7.38 11.14 18.69
C ILE A 42 7.19 9.69 19.18
N TRP A 43 7.82 8.69 18.55
CA TRP A 43 7.81 7.31 19.05
C TRP A 43 8.44 7.17 20.45
N ALA A 44 9.36 8.07 20.82
CA ALA A 44 9.97 8.12 22.16
C ALA A 44 9.17 8.97 23.18
N ARG A 45 8.04 9.58 22.78
CA ARG A 45 7.26 10.55 23.60
C ARG A 45 5.75 10.30 23.66
N GLU A 46 5.29 9.22 23.04
CA GLU A 46 3.88 8.84 22.87
C GLU A 46 3.07 9.70 21.86
N ARG A 47 1.92 9.16 21.44
CA ARG A 47 1.32 9.43 20.13
C ARG A 47 0.54 10.75 20.04
N LYS A 48 0.95 11.63 19.11
CA LYS A 48 0.02 12.33 18.20
C LYS A 48 0.54 12.31 16.75
N PRO A 49 -0.33 12.11 15.73
CA PRO A 49 0.08 12.00 14.33
C PRO A 49 0.16 13.35 13.60
N ASP A 50 -0.54 14.38 14.09
CA ASP A 50 -0.60 15.70 13.45
C ASP A 50 0.65 16.57 13.70
N GLU A 51 1.57 16.09 14.55
CA GLU A 51 2.78 16.82 14.98
C GLU A 51 4.00 16.54 14.10
N VAL A 52 3.91 15.61 13.12
CA VAL A 52 5.06 15.27 12.24
C VAL A 52 5.19 16.23 11.06
N VAL A 53 4.07 16.67 10.48
CA VAL A 53 4.02 17.47 9.25
C VAL A 53 3.92 18.97 9.58
N ASP A 54 4.71 19.77 8.90
CA ASP A 54 4.73 21.24 8.99
C ASP A 54 5.08 21.87 7.63
N ALA A 55 5.20 23.20 7.59
CA ALA A 55 5.53 23.95 6.37
C ALA A 55 6.86 23.51 5.70
N ALA A 56 7.82 22.96 6.45
CA ALA A 56 9.08 22.45 5.91
C ALA A 56 8.95 21.04 5.30
N THR A 57 7.83 20.35 5.52
CA THR A 57 7.54 18.99 5.05
C THR A 57 6.22 18.86 4.28
N ALA A 58 5.54 20.00 4.01
CA ALA A 58 4.26 20.08 3.31
C ALA A 58 4.29 19.44 1.91
N ASN A 59 5.43 19.53 1.21
CA ASN A 59 5.65 18.92 -0.10
C ASN A 59 5.41 17.39 -0.11
N THR A 60 5.52 16.69 1.03
CA THR A 60 5.18 15.26 1.12
C THR A 60 3.67 15.00 1.04
N VAL A 61 2.85 15.91 1.56
CA VAL A 61 1.37 15.86 1.47
C VAL A 61 0.91 16.36 0.10
N GLU A 62 1.52 17.42 -0.42
CA GLU A 62 1.30 17.89 -1.79
C GLU A 62 1.59 16.77 -2.81
N PHE A 63 2.68 16.04 -2.65
CA PHE A 63 3.00 14.86 -3.46
C PHE A 63 1.92 13.77 -3.39
N CYS A 64 1.27 13.60 -2.24
CA CYS A 64 0.15 12.67 -2.07
C CYS A 64 -1.17 13.17 -2.69
N LEU A 65 -1.24 14.44 -3.11
CA LEU A 65 -2.38 15.04 -3.80
C LEU A 65 -2.07 15.41 -5.27
N TYR A 66 -0.87 15.08 -5.76
CA TYR A 66 -0.35 15.53 -7.04
C TYR A 66 -0.92 14.79 -8.26
N GLU A 67 -0.78 15.38 -9.46
CA GLU A 67 -1.35 14.83 -10.71
C GLU A 67 -0.73 13.48 -11.15
N ASN A 68 0.44 13.11 -10.61
CA ASN A 68 1.08 11.83 -10.87
C ASN A 68 0.64 10.71 -9.90
N THR A 69 -0.06 11.05 -8.81
CA THR A 69 -0.48 10.11 -7.76
C THR A 69 -2.01 10.09 -7.64
N LEU A 70 -2.62 11.17 -7.14
CA LEU A 70 -4.07 11.35 -7.11
C LEU A 70 -4.66 11.44 -8.52
N GLY A 71 -4.07 12.28 -9.38
CA GLY A 71 -4.53 12.48 -10.77
C GLY A 71 -4.42 11.23 -11.65
N VAL A 72 -3.46 10.34 -11.36
CA VAL A 72 -3.38 9.01 -11.99
C VAL A 72 -4.43 8.07 -11.39
N SER A 73 -4.65 8.10 -10.08
CA SER A 73 -5.65 7.25 -9.41
C SER A 73 -7.08 7.56 -9.89
N GLN A 74 -7.44 8.84 -10.05
CA GLN A 74 -8.71 9.27 -10.66
C GLN A 74 -8.91 8.67 -12.07
N GLN A 75 -7.88 8.75 -12.93
CA GLN A 75 -7.91 8.14 -14.26
C GLN A 75 -8.12 6.61 -14.19
N LEU A 76 -7.32 5.91 -13.38
CA LEU A 76 -7.36 4.44 -13.27
C LEU A 76 -8.70 3.92 -12.71
N MET A 77 -9.28 4.63 -11.73
CA MET A 77 -10.58 4.32 -11.14
C MET A 77 -11.77 4.84 -11.98
N ARG A 78 -11.48 5.52 -13.11
CA ARG A 78 -12.48 6.21 -13.96
C ARG A 78 -13.40 7.17 -13.18
N ALA A 79 -12.90 7.70 -12.07
CA ALA A 79 -13.66 8.51 -11.12
C ALA A 79 -13.25 9.99 -11.23
N PRO A 80 -14.22 10.93 -11.32
CA PRO A 80 -13.90 12.36 -11.32
C PRO A 80 -13.31 12.80 -9.99
N ASP A 81 -13.83 12.27 -8.89
CA ASP A 81 -13.42 12.57 -7.52
C ASP A 81 -12.77 11.36 -6.86
N ALA A 82 -11.73 11.59 -6.08
CA ALA A 82 -11.09 10.58 -5.25
C ALA A 82 -10.51 11.25 -3.99
N ALA A 83 -10.51 10.53 -2.87
CA ALA A 83 -9.83 10.98 -1.65
C ALA A 83 -8.76 9.96 -1.23
N ILE A 84 -7.71 10.48 -0.60
CA ILE A 84 -6.68 9.66 0.01
C ILE A 84 -7.20 9.06 1.32
N THR A 85 -6.98 7.75 1.52
CA THR A 85 -7.39 7.01 2.72
C THR A 85 -6.22 6.45 3.50
N LEU A 86 -5.00 6.53 2.95
CA LEU A 86 -3.78 6.06 3.58
C LEU A 86 -2.60 6.88 3.05
N MET A 87 -1.83 7.47 3.96
CA MET A 87 -0.49 8.01 3.70
C MET A 87 0.48 7.29 4.63
N ALA A 88 1.41 6.52 4.06
CA ALA A 88 2.43 5.84 4.84
C ALA A 88 3.81 5.89 4.18
N LEU A 89 4.85 5.72 5.01
CA LEU A 89 6.23 5.55 4.56
C LEU A 89 6.78 4.25 5.11
N MET A 90 7.15 3.32 4.23
CA MET A 90 7.81 2.08 4.61
C MET A 90 9.33 2.27 4.58
N CYS A 91 9.97 2.20 5.75
CA CYS A 91 11.42 2.32 5.89
C CYS A 91 12.09 0.94 6.00
N ASN A 92 13.34 0.81 5.57
CA ASN A 92 14.16 -0.37 5.88
C ASN A 92 14.30 -0.59 7.40
N PRO A 93 14.48 -1.84 7.84
CA PRO A 93 14.80 -2.15 9.23
C PRO A 93 16.28 -1.81 9.56
N VAL A 94 16.60 -1.82 10.85
CA VAL A 94 17.97 -1.59 11.40
C VAL A 94 18.83 -2.86 11.45
N GLN A 95 18.22 -4.01 11.21
CA GLN A 95 18.80 -5.34 11.08
C GLN A 95 17.95 -6.11 10.07
N ASP A 96 18.50 -7.13 9.41
CA ASP A 96 17.73 -7.89 8.42
C ASP A 96 16.49 -8.56 9.06
N HIS A 97 15.35 -8.47 8.37
CA HIS A 97 14.04 -8.85 8.89
C HIS A 97 13.14 -9.39 7.78
N GLY A 98 12.46 -10.50 8.06
CA GLY A 98 11.35 -10.99 7.24
C GLY A 98 11.51 -12.47 6.90
N PRO A 99 10.89 -12.91 5.80
CA PRO A 99 9.95 -12.15 4.96
C PRO A 99 8.58 -11.98 5.64
N ALA A 100 7.70 -11.17 5.07
CA ALA A 100 6.30 -11.13 5.50
C ALA A 100 5.55 -12.42 5.10
N SER A 101 4.29 -12.57 5.50
CA SER A 101 3.39 -13.56 4.90
C SER A 101 2.79 -13.03 3.59
N TRP A 102 2.52 -13.90 2.61
CA TRP A 102 1.66 -13.57 1.46
C TRP A 102 0.26 -13.19 1.96
N HIS A 103 -0.28 -12.06 1.49
CA HIS A 103 -1.59 -11.54 1.92
C HIS A 103 -2.30 -10.77 0.79
N ARG A 104 -3.53 -10.33 1.10
CA ARG A 104 -4.32 -9.36 0.36
C ARG A 104 -4.68 -8.26 1.37
N ASP A 105 -4.71 -6.99 0.98
CA ASP A 105 -5.00 -5.86 1.89
C ASP A 105 -6.52 -5.71 2.12
N ILE A 106 -7.14 -6.75 2.68
CA ILE A 106 -8.56 -6.80 3.03
C ILE A 106 -8.75 -7.28 4.46
N GLU A 107 -9.72 -6.71 5.19
CA GLU A 107 -10.19 -7.29 6.45
C GLU A 107 -11.26 -8.35 6.15
N PRO A 108 -11.02 -9.66 6.42
CA PRO A 108 -11.97 -10.71 6.03
C PRO A 108 -13.34 -10.60 6.72
N THR A 109 -13.42 -9.97 7.88
CA THR A 109 -14.67 -9.76 8.64
C THR A 109 -15.50 -8.61 8.08
N GLY A 110 -14.91 -7.43 7.85
CA GLY A 110 -15.62 -6.26 7.30
C GLY A 110 -15.80 -6.26 5.78
N GLN A 111 -15.05 -7.07 5.03
CA GLN A 111 -15.03 -7.06 3.55
C GLN A 111 -15.39 -8.42 2.90
N ALA A 112 -15.98 -9.35 3.64
CA ALA A 112 -16.50 -10.59 3.05
C ALA A 112 -17.80 -10.36 2.24
N PRO A 113 -18.05 -11.16 1.19
CA PRO A 113 -17.17 -12.18 0.61
C PRO A 113 -16.21 -11.58 -0.43
N LEU A 114 -14.92 -11.96 -0.38
CA LEU A 114 -13.90 -11.52 -1.35
C LEU A 114 -14.38 -11.66 -2.81
N LYS A 115 -14.96 -12.81 -3.18
CA LYS A 115 -15.47 -13.06 -4.54
C LYS A 115 -16.49 -12.00 -5.01
N GLY A 116 -17.28 -11.41 -4.10
CA GLY A 116 -18.21 -10.32 -4.42
C GLY A 116 -17.47 -9.06 -4.87
N MET A 117 -16.49 -8.61 -4.09
CA MET A 117 -15.63 -7.46 -4.45
C MET A 117 -14.86 -7.70 -5.75
N GLN A 118 -14.43 -8.93 -6.01
CA GLN A 118 -13.75 -9.29 -7.25
C GLN A 118 -14.67 -9.25 -8.47
N MET A 119 -15.92 -9.71 -8.32
CA MET A 119 -16.94 -9.59 -9.36
C MET A 119 -17.34 -8.13 -9.63
N ASP A 120 -17.41 -7.29 -8.59
CA ASP A 120 -17.60 -5.84 -8.73
C ASP A 120 -16.43 -5.20 -9.50
N TYR A 121 -15.19 -5.48 -9.11
CA TYR A 121 -13.98 -4.97 -9.77
C TYR A 121 -13.92 -5.33 -11.26
N VAL A 122 -14.24 -6.58 -11.63
CA VAL A 122 -14.24 -7.03 -13.04
C VAL A 122 -15.37 -6.39 -13.86
N LYS A 123 -16.51 -6.09 -13.24
CA LYS A 123 -17.67 -5.53 -13.92
C LYS A 123 -17.62 -3.99 -14.04
N ASN A 124 -17.29 -3.33 -12.93
CA ASN A 124 -17.45 -1.89 -12.73
C ASN A 124 -16.10 -1.15 -12.64
N GLY A 125 -14.97 -1.88 -12.58
CA GLY A 125 -13.63 -1.33 -12.43
C GLY A 125 -13.19 -1.11 -10.97
N PRO A 126 -11.95 -0.63 -10.75
CA PRO A 126 -11.41 -0.40 -9.42
C PRO A 126 -12.04 0.83 -8.74
N GLY A 127 -12.85 0.65 -7.70
CA GLY A 127 -13.20 1.74 -6.77
C GLY A 127 -12.06 2.13 -5.80
N TYR A 128 -11.00 1.33 -5.70
CA TYR A 128 -9.86 1.57 -4.81
C TYR A 128 -8.54 1.08 -5.39
N VAL A 129 -7.50 1.88 -5.26
CA VAL A 129 -6.12 1.56 -5.68
C VAL A 129 -5.10 1.86 -4.58
N GLN A 130 -4.04 1.05 -4.53
CA GLN A 130 -2.90 1.27 -3.64
C GLN A 130 -1.64 1.51 -4.44
N TRP A 131 -0.70 2.25 -3.86
CA TRP A 131 0.60 2.57 -4.44
C TRP A 131 1.73 2.06 -3.56
N ASN A 132 2.82 1.64 -4.21
CA ASN A 132 4.16 1.60 -3.63
C ASN A 132 5.08 2.41 -4.56
N ILE A 133 5.51 3.59 -4.11
CA ILE A 133 6.39 4.51 -4.86
C ILE A 133 7.74 4.55 -4.16
N SER A 134 8.81 4.15 -4.84
CA SER A 134 10.13 4.00 -4.26
C SER A 134 10.96 5.27 -4.41
N LEU A 135 11.54 5.77 -3.31
CA LEU A 135 12.50 6.89 -3.35
C LEU A 135 13.95 6.43 -3.60
N TYR A 136 14.21 5.12 -3.52
CA TYR A 136 15.47 4.43 -3.77
C TYR A 136 15.17 3.07 -4.39
N ASP A 137 16.06 2.51 -5.20
CA ASP A 137 15.80 1.28 -5.97
C ASP A 137 15.30 0.12 -5.07
N ASP A 138 14.12 -0.41 -5.41
CA ASP A 138 13.33 -1.33 -4.59
C ASP A 138 12.86 -2.53 -5.42
N SER A 139 13.03 -3.73 -4.86
CA SER A 139 12.55 -5.01 -5.42
C SER A 139 11.95 -5.93 -4.35
N VAL A 140 11.68 -5.38 -3.16
CA VAL A 140 11.20 -6.18 -2.00
C VAL A 140 9.73 -6.58 -2.16
N PHE A 141 8.94 -5.80 -2.91
CA PHE A 141 7.52 -6.04 -3.16
C PHE A 141 7.29 -7.02 -4.31
N TRP A 142 6.51 -8.05 -4.04
CA TRP A 142 6.11 -9.09 -4.99
C TRP A 142 4.58 -9.17 -5.10
N LEU A 143 4.06 -9.58 -6.26
CA LEU A 143 2.63 -9.83 -6.48
C LEU A 143 2.39 -11.08 -7.36
N VAL A 144 1.20 -11.65 -7.29
CA VAL A 144 0.73 -12.70 -8.21
C VAL A 144 -0.23 -12.05 -9.22
N PRO A 145 0.13 -11.92 -10.52
CA PRO A 145 -0.75 -11.36 -11.54
C PRO A 145 -2.07 -12.14 -11.66
N GLY A 146 -3.15 -11.45 -12.04
CA GLY A 146 -4.49 -12.06 -12.12
C GLY A 146 -5.13 -12.43 -10.77
N SER A 147 -4.39 -12.52 -9.65
CA SER A 147 -4.95 -12.95 -8.37
C SER A 147 -6.04 -12.01 -7.82
N TYR A 148 -5.99 -10.73 -8.17
CA TYR A 148 -6.93 -9.70 -7.74
C TYR A 148 -8.38 -9.94 -8.19
N CYS A 149 -8.61 -10.59 -9.35
CA CYS A 149 -9.95 -10.79 -9.93
C CYS A 149 -10.56 -12.18 -9.67
N ARG A 150 -9.84 -13.08 -8.99
CA ARG A 150 -10.31 -14.45 -8.67
C ARG A 150 -9.98 -14.89 -7.25
N PRO A 151 -10.75 -15.85 -6.69
CA PRO A 151 -10.35 -16.56 -5.48
C PRO A 151 -8.97 -17.22 -5.62
N ASN A 152 -8.38 -17.59 -4.49
CA ASN A 152 -7.15 -18.37 -4.47
C ASN A 152 -7.36 -19.72 -5.19
N THR A 153 -6.39 -20.16 -5.99
CA THR A 153 -6.39 -21.54 -6.50
C THR A 153 -6.17 -22.53 -5.34
N PRO A 154 -6.47 -23.83 -5.51
CA PRO A 154 -6.14 -24.83 -4.50
C PRO A 154 -4.65 -24.85 -4.12
N ALA A 155 -3.74 -24.61 -5.09
CA ALA A 155 -2.31 -24.55 -4.84
C ALA A 155 -1.91 -23.30 -4.05
N GLU A 156 -2.43 -22.11 -4.40
CA GLU A 156 -2.20 -20.87 -3.64
C GLU A 156 -2.75 -20.97 -2.22
N HIS A 157 -3.93 -21.57 -2.05
CA HIS A 157 -4.55 -21.78 -0.74
C HIS A 157 -3.71 -22.71 0.14
N GLN A 158 -3.22 -23.84 -0.39
CA GLN A 158 -2.32 -24.73 0.34
C GLN A 158 -0.97 -24.07 0.65
N HIS A 159 -0.42 -23.25 -0.26
CA HIS A 159 0.81 -22.48 -0.01
C HIS A 159 0.63 -21.48 1.14
N LEU A 160 -0.51 -20.77 1.17
CA LEU A 160 -0.85 -19.83 2.25
C LEU A 160 -1.07 -20.51 3.61
N LEU A 161 -1.58 -21.75 3.63
CA LEU A 161 -1.76 -22.52 4.87
C LEU A 161 -0.45 -23.11 5.41
N THR A 162 0.47 -23.50 4.54
CA THR A 162 1.65 -24.32 4.91
C THR A 162 2.97 -23.56 4.89
N ARG A 163 3.16 -22.66 3.92
CA ARG A 163 4.43 -21.97 3.64
C ARG A 163 4.21 -20.50 3.25
N PRO A 164 3.42 -19.71 4.02
CA PRO A 164 3.04 -18.34 3.65
C PRO A 164 4.22 -17.35 3.56
N GLN A 165 5.40 -17.73 4.02
CA GLN A 165 6.62 -16.91 4.00
C GLN A 165 7.62 -17.34 2.89
N GLU A 166 7.25 -18.29 2.02
CA GLU A 166 8.06 -18.67 0.85
C GLU A 166 7.55 -18.03 -0.46
N PRO A 167 8.41 -17.83 -1.48
CA PRO A 167 7.96 -17.41 -2.81
C PRO A 167 6.85 -18.32 -3.37
N MET A 168 5.74 -17.71 -3.79
CA MET A 168 4.59 -18.41 -4.35
C MET A 168 4.76 -18.63 -5.85
N SER A 169 4.32 -19.77 -6.39
CA SER A 169 4.32 -20.01 -7.84
C SER A 169 3.44 -18.98 -8.55
N GLY A 170 3.96 -18.37 -9.63
CA GLY A 170 3.30 -17.25 -10.31
C GLY A 170 3.46 -15.89 -9.63
N GLY A 171 4.11 -15.83 -8.45
CA GLY A 171 4.54 -14.57 -7.84
C GLY A 171 5.77 -13.99 -8.56
N ILE A 172 5.73 -12.70 -8.85
CA ILE A 172 6.83 -11.94 -9.48
C ILE A 172 7.30 -10.80 -8.57
N PRO A 173 8.61 -10.47 -8.53
CA PRO A 173 9.09 -9.21 -7.96
C PRO A 173 8.64 -8.04 -8.84
N ILE A 174 8.41 -6.88 -8.24
CA ILE A 174 8.19 -5.62 -8.94
C ILE A 174 9.42 -4.73 -8.73
N GLU A 175 10.25 -4.61 -9.77
CA GLU A 175 11.47 -3.82 -9.76
C GLU A 175 11.18 -2.35 -10.09
N LEU A 176 11.44 -1.48 -9.11
CA LEU A 176 11.26 -0.04 -9.19
C LEU A 176 12.61 0.66 -9.05
N SER A 177 12.94 1.56 -9.97
CA SER A 177 14.07 2.48 -9.82
C SER A 177 13.64 3.69 -8.98
N ALA A 178 14.59 4.41 -8.40
CA ALA A 178 14.29 5.60 -7.60
C ALA A 178 13.42 6.63 -8.36
N GLY A 179 12.26 6.94 -7.79
CA GLY A 179 11.22 7.81 -8.36
C GLY A 179 10.07 7.07 -9.06
N ASP A 180 10.20 5.76 -9.33
CA ASP A 180 9.15 4.93 -9.90
C ASP A 180 8.12 4.48 -8.85
N GLY A 181 6.96 4.03 -9.31
CA GLY A 181 5.97 3.39 -8.45
C GLY A 181 5.10 2.38 -9.16
N VAL A 182 4.61 1.40 -8.40
CA VAL A 182 3.54 0.49 -8.83
C VAL A 182 2.23 0.87 -8.18
N VAL A 183 1.17 0.93 -8.97
CA VAL A 183 -0.22 1.06 -8.51
C VAL A 183 -0.94 -0.26 -8.74
N TYR A 184 -1.66 -0.77 -7.74
CA TYR A 184 -2.21 -2.13 -7.74
C TYR A 184 -3.55 -2.24 -7.00
N SER A 185 -4.31 -3.28 -7.32
CA SER A 185 -5.52 -3.62 -6.56
C SER A 185 -5.16 -4.18 -5.18
N HIS A 186 -5.73 -3.60 -4.13
CA HIS A 186 -5.61 -4.10 -2.73
C HIS A 186 -5.98 -5.58 -2.58
N MET A 187 -6.86 -6.09 -3.43
CA MET A 187 -7.26 -7.51 -3.45
C MET A 187 -6.19 -8.43 -4.03
N GLY A 188 -5.13 -7.94 -4.68
CA GLY A 188 -4.07 -8.78 -5.23
C GLY A 188 -3.31 -9.54 -4.13
N LEU A 189 -3.02 -10.82 -4.36
CA LEU A 189 -2.04 -11.56 -3.55
C LEU A 189 -0.67 -10.94 -3.74
N HIS A 190 -0.09 -10.46 -2.67
CA HIS A 190 1.19 -9.78 -2.66
C HIS A 190 1.99 -10.08 -1.39
N TRP A 191 3.27 -9.72 -1.42
CA TRP A 191 4.25 -10.15 -0.44
C TRP A 191 5.38 -9.13 -0.32
N GLY A 192 5.75 -8.80 0.92
CA GLY A 192 7.04 -8.20 1.21
C GLY A 192 8.03 -9.32 1.47
N SER A 193 9.01 -9.47 0.59
CA SER A 193 10.07 -10.48 0.70
C SER A 193 11.09 -10.10 1.79
N ASN A 194 12.37 -10.41 1.62
CA ASN A 194 13.38 -10.15 2.66
C ASN A 194 13.75 -8.67 2.71
N TYR A 195 13.59 -8.03 3.87
CA TYR A 195 14.02 -6.66 4.11
C TYR A 195 15.42 -6.68 4.73
N SER A 196 16.39 -6.03 4.08
CA SER A 196 17.73 -5.85 4.63
C SER A 196 17.98 -4.44 5.14
N THR A 197 19.15 -4.22 5.73
CA THR A 197 19.64 -2.89 6.13
C THR A 197 19.91 -1.90 4.97
N LYS A 198 19.77 -2.31 3.69
CA LYS A 198 19.86 -1.41 2.53
C LYS A 198 18.88 -0.24 2.69
N LEU A 199 19.34 1.00 2.49
CA LEU A 199 18.48 2.19 2.54
C LEU A 199 17.27 2.04 1.59
N ARG A 200 16.08 1.99 2.18
CA ARG A 200 14.80 1.84 1.46
C ARG A 200 13.78 2.81 2.06
N ARG A 201 13.11 3.54 1.18
CA ARG A 201 11.95 4.38 1.50
C ARG A 201 10.92 4.18 0.40
N THR A 202 9.77 3.64 0.77
CA THR A 202 8.67 3.39 -0.18
C THR A 202 7.44 4.09 0.36
N VAL A 203 7.01 5.14 -0.35
CA VAL A 203 5.79 5.89 -0.07
C VAL A 203 4.61 4.99 -0.46
N HIS A 204 3.73 4.73 0.49
CA HIS A 204 2.64 3.78 0.35
C HIS A 204 1.30 4.49 0.56
N LEU A 205 0.52 4.58 -0.51
CA LEU A 205 -0.67 5.42 -0.59
C LEU A 205 -1.90 4.58 -0.93
N GLY A 206 -3.08 5.01 -0.46
CA GLY A 206 -4.36 4.41 -0.82
C GLY A 206 -5.37 5.47 -1.24
N TYR A 207 -6.04 5.28 -2.38
CA TYR A 207 -7.04 6.21 -2.91
C TYR A 207 -8.37 5.52 -3.14
N ARG A 208 -9.44 6.11 -2.59
CA ARG A 208 -10.83 5.71 -2.76
C ARG A 208 -11.51 6.64 -3.77
N ALA A 209 -12.18 6.05 -4.76
CA ALA A 209 -13.04 6.77 -5.69
C ALA A 209 -14.33 7.29 -5.02
N PHE A 210 -14.86 8.38 -5.56
CA PHE A 210 -16.20 8.91 -5.27
C PHE A 210 -16.93 9.14 -6.61
N GLY A 211 -18.23 8.85 -6.67
CA GLY A 211 -19.02 8.97 -7.89
C GLY A 211 -18.74 7.91 -8.97
N SER A 212 -18.04 6.82 -8.63
CA SER A 212 -17.78 5.67 -9.51
C SER A 212 -18.89 4.59 -9.43
N ASP A 213 -19.00 3.76 -10.47
CA ASP A 213 -19.93 2.61 -10.51
C ASP A 213 -19.61 1.51 -9.48
N SER A 214 -18.36 1.43 -9.00
CA SER A 214 -17.94 0.60 -7.87
C SER A 214 -18.06 1.38 -6.56
N TYR A 215 -18.62 0.76 -5.52
CA TYR A 215 -18.58 1.27 -4.14
C TYR A 215 -17.52 0.53 -3.32
N PRO A 216 -16.33 1.12 -3.09
CA PRO A 216 -15.18 0.44 -2.50
C PRO A 216 -15.33 0.25 -0.98
N SER A 217 -15.88 -0.90 -0.57
CA SER A 217 -15.74 -1.39 0.80
C SER A 217 -14.26 -1.68 1.08
N VAL A 218 -13.63 -0.77 1.82
CA VAL A 218 -12.24 -0.83 2.26
C VAL A 218 -12.20 -0.36 3.69
N VAL A 219 -11.78 -1.25 4.59
CA VAL A 219 -11.54 -0.92 5.99
C VAL A 219 -10.13 -0.32 6.07
N GLN A 220 -10.00 0.91 6.55
CA GLN A 220 -8.68 1.41 6.97
C GLN A 220 -8.16 0.48 8.07
N ALA A 221 -6.88 0.13 8.01
CA ALA A 221 -6.27 -0.79 8.96
C ALA A 221 -6.66 -0.47 10.42
N SER A 222 -6.99 -1.51 11.18
CA SER A 222 -7.69 -1.43 12.47
C SER A 222 -7.10 -0.41 13.44
N PRO A 223 -7.87 0.12 14.41
CA PRO A 223 -7.37 1.08 15.41
C PRO A 223 -6.14 0.62 16.22
N THR A 224 -5.85 -0.68 16.25
CA THR A 224 -4.63 -1.27 16.83
C THR A 224 -3.38 -1.06 15.95
N CYS A 225 -3.54 -1.01 14.62
CA CYS A 225 -2.49 -0.67 13.66
C CYS A 225 -2.41 0.84 13.37
N THR A 226 -3.56 1.53 13.33
CA THR A 226 -3.68 2.95 12.98
C THR A 226 -4.64 3.66 13.93
N GLY A 227 -4.10 4.23 15.00
CA GLY A 227 -4.88 4.90 16.05
C GLY A 227 -5.50 6.22 15.59
N ARG A 228 -6.79 6.15 15.22
CA ARG A 228 -7.70 7.25 14.82
C ARG A 228 -7.32 8.01 13.54
N PHE A 229 -8.34 8.50 12.85
CA PHE A 229 -8.22 9.24 11.59
C PHE A 229 -7.52 10.59 11.79
N ASN A 230 -6.26 10.67 11.34
CA ASN A 230 -5.90 11.52 10.19
C ASN A 230 -5.36 10.69 9.01
N ASN A 231 -4.08 10.40 8.73
CA ASN A 231 -2.77 10.59 9.37
C ASN A 231 -1.67 10.61 8.28
N PHE A 232 -0.43 11.01 8.62
CA PHE A 232 0.78 10.52 7.95
C PHE A 232 1.47 9.46 8.84
N ALA A 233 1.74 8.25 8.35
CA ALA A 233 2.21 7.14 9.18
C ALA A 233 3.49 6.47 8.67
N VAL A 234 4.63 6.70 9.33
CA VAL A 234 5.83 5.87 9.08
C VAL A 234 5.57 4.45 9.63
N LYS A 235 5.60 3.45 8.74
CA LYS A 235 5.50 2.04 9.11
C LYS A 235 6.89 1.43 9.18
N ARG A 236 7.23 0.81 10.32
CA ARG A 236 8.36 -0.13 10.38
C ARG A 236 7.98 -1.38 9.60
N THR A 237 8.76 -1.77 8.60
CA THR A 237 8.54 -3.01 7.86
C THR A 237 8.72 -4.21 8.80
N GLY A 238 7.71 -5.08 8.89
CA GLY A 238 7.77 -6.34 9.64
C GLY A 238 6.90 -6.42 10.90
N VAL A 239 6.28 -5.33 11.37
CA VAL A 239 5.35 -5.38 12.52
C VAL A 239 3.99 -5.95 12.12
N THR A 240 3.88 -7.28 12.11
CA THR A 240 2.60 -7.98 12.09
C THR A 240 2.00 -7.94 13.49
N ILE A 241 0.88 -7.23 13.68
CA ILE A 241 0.11 -7.35 14.93
C ILE A 241 -0.76 -8.61 14.83
N ASP A 242 -0.30 -9.70 15.45
CA ASP A 242 -1.06 -10.96 15.58
C ASP A 242 -2.30 -10.73 16.46
N THR A 243 -3.42 -10.34 15.85
CA THR A 243 -4.70 -10.14 16.53
C THR A 243 -5.38 -11.47 16.84
N LYS A 244 -4.74 -12.31 17.67
CA LYS A 244 -5.41 -13.39 18.41
C LYS A 244 -6.40 -12.78 19.40
N SER A 245 -7.61 -12.52 18.91
CA SER A 245 -8.75 -12.13 19.72
C SER A 245 -9.10 -13.25 20.71
N LYS A 246 -8.51 -13.21 21.91
CA LYS A 246 -9.02 -13.96 23.06
C LYS A 246 -10.41 -13.43 23.36
N CYS A 247 -11.43 -14.14 22.89
CA CYS A 247 -12.82 -13.86 23.21
C CYS A 247 -13.07 -14.23 24.68
N ASN A 248 -12.84 -13.28 25.58
CA ASN A 248 -13.30 -13.40 26.96
C ASN A 248 -14.82 -13.25 26.98
N HIS A 249 -15.53 -14.37 26.92
CA HIS A 249 -16.88 -14.41 27.47
C HIS A 249 -16.78 -14.24 28.98
N GLN A 250 -17.53 -13.26 29.51
CA GLN A 250 -17.95 -13.23 30.90
C GLN A 250 -19.48 -13.16 30.88
N ASN A 251 -20.08 -13.97 31.76
CA ASN A 251 -21.52 -14.04 31.97
C ASN A 251 -21.98 -12.95 32.95
#